data_AF-A0A2V6DBB6-F1
#
_entry.id   AF-A0A2V6DBB6-F1
#
_cell.length_a   1.000
_cell.length_b   1.000
_cell.length_c   1.000
_cell.angle_alpha   90.00
_cell.angle_beta   90.00
_cell.angle_gamma   90.00
#
_symmetry.space_group_name_H-M   'P 1'
#
loop_
_entity.id
_entity.type
_entity.pdbx_description
1 polymer ?
#
loop_
_entity_poly.entity_id
_entity_poly.type
_entity_poly.pdbx_seq_one_letter_code
_entity_poly.pdbx_strand_id
1 'polypeptide(L)'
;MKKKLKVLVLFDGTSPTKLDQDFTKELKTKDWKTEADVMAALGKLGHTAEHLAIYDDVDLVRQKLEAFAPDILFNLVEQFKNKPGFDQNIVSFFEMQELPFTGCGSTGLTLCKHKGISKKILHYHGIHVPNFLVIPRGQRIGRPRQLKFPILVKPVREEASYGISQASFVENDEQFRERIAFIHE
;
A
#
# COMPACT_ATOMS: atom_id res chain seq x y z
N MET A 1 -4.42 -22.07 -27.33
CA MET A 1 -5.02 -20.75 -26.99
C MET A 1 -4.61 -20.37 -25.59
N LYS A 2 -4.31 -19.10 -25.30
CA LYS A 2 -4.09 -18.65 -23.91
C LYS A 2 -5.39 -18.83 -23.10
N LYS A 3 -5.30 -19.32 -21.86
CA LYS A 3 -6.46 -19.49 -20.96
C LYS A 3 -7.14 -18.12 -20.77
N LYS A 4 -8.45 -18.06 -21.01
CA LYS A 4 -9.26 -16.89 -20.62
C LYS A 4 -9.60 -17.04 -19.14
N LEU A 5 -9.44 -15.96 -18.39
CA LEU A 5 -9.62 -15.94 -16.94
C LEU A 5 -10.75 -14.97 -16.61
N LYS A 6 -11.46 -15.27 -15.52
CA LYS A 6 -12.32 -14.33 -14.82
C LYS A 6 -11.48 -13.59 -13.78
N VAL A 7 -11.28 -12.30 -13.98
CA VAL A 7 -10.43 -11.46 -13.12
C VAL A 7 -11.32 -10.49 -12.36
N LEU A 8 -11.26 -10.51 -11.04
CA LEU A 8 -11.89 -9.48 -10.22
C LEU A 8 -10.85 -8.43 -9.85
N VAL A 9 -11.02 -7.20 -10.33
CA VAL A 9 -10.15 -6.07 -10.01
C VAL A 9 -10.66 -5.41 -8.74
N LEU A 10 -9.86 -5.45 -7.68
CA LEU A 10 -10.18 -4.86 -6.38
C LEU A 10 -9.40 -3.57 -6.18
N PHE A 11 -10.05 -2.52 -5.73
CA PHE A 11 -9.42 -1.21 -5.50
C PHE A 11 -10.08 -0.44 -4.36
N ASP A 12 -9.46 0.66 -3.95
CA ASP A 12 -9.93 1.49 -2.85
C ASP A 12 -11.18 2.30 -3.24
N GLY A 13 -12.21 2.25 -2.39
CA GLY A 13 -13.33 3.18 -2.44
C GLY A 13 -12.98 4.51 -1.75
N THR A 14 -13.58 5.61 -2.21
CA THR A 14 -13.45 6.93 -1.55
C THR A 14 -14.50 7.18 -0.47
N SER A 15 -15.53 6.34 -0.42
CA SER A 15 -16.62 6.31 0.56
C SER A 15 -17.24 4.91 0.59
N PRO A 16 -18.13 4.57 1.54
CA PRO A 16 -18.78 3.26 1.56
C PRO A 16 -19.42 2.90 0.22
N THR A 17 -19.15 1.70 -0.28
CA THR A 17 -19.52 1.24 -1.63
C THR A 17 -20.60 0.18 -1.59
N LYS A 18 -21.13 -0.18 -2.77
CA LYS A 18 -22.07 -1.30 -2.96
C LYS A 18 -21.46 -2.35 -3.88
N LEU A 19 -21.97 -3.58 -3.79
CA LEU A 19 -21.48 -4.75 -4.54
C LEU A 19 -21.30 -4.49 -6.05
N ASP A 20 -22.31 -3.91 -6.69
CA ASP A 20 -22.33 -3.64 -8.14
C ASP A 20 -22.41 -2.15 -8.43
N GLN A 21 -21.68 -1.35 -7.65
CA GLN A 21 -21.61 0.10 -7.88
C GLN A 21 -20.99 0.41 -9.26
N ASP A 22 -21.68 1.28 -10.00
CA ASP A 22 -21.20 1.78 -11.28
C ASP A 22 -20.13 2.86 -11.07
N PHE A 23 -18.92 2.58 -11.54
CA PHE A 23 -17.77 3.49 -11.52
C PHE A 23 -17.42 4.02 -12.93
N THR A 24 -18.32 3.90 -13.92
CA THR A 24 -18.05 4.27 -15.32
C THR A 24 -17.66 5.74 -15.48
N LYS A 25 -18.13 6.63 -14.60
CA LYS A 25 -17.76 8.06 -14.64
C LYS A 25 -16.40 8.28 -14.00
N GLU A 26 -16.17 7.68 -12.84
CA GLU A 26 -14.96 7.74 -12.04
C GLU A 26 -13.76 7.22 -12.84
N LEU A 27 -13.89 6.06 -13.49
CA LEU A 27 -12.86 5.44 -14.35
C LEU A 27 -12.44 6.29 -15.57
N LYS A 28 -13.14 7.39 -15.87
CA LYS A 28 -12.74 8.35 -16.92
C LYS A 28 -11.93 9.53 -16.38
N THR A 29 -11.79 9.64 -15.07
CA THR A 29 -11.05 10.71 -14.40
C THR A 29 -9.56 10.37 -14.30
N LYS A 30 -8.74 11.38 -13.98
CA LYS A 30 -7.29 11.18 -13.81
C LYS A 30 -6.93 10.37 -12.58
N ASP A 31 -7.72 10.50 -11.52
CA ASP A 31 -7.45 9.84 -10.23
C ASP A 31 -7.66 8.32 -10.29
N TRP A 32 -8.47 7.86 -11.24
CA TRP A 32 -8.84 6.45 -11.45
C TRP A 32 -8.18 5.84 -12.69
N LYS A 33 -7.10 6.48 -13.16
CA LYS A 33 -6.43 6.08 -14.40
C LYS A 33 -5.84 4.67 -14.31
N THR A 34 -5.28 4.31 -13.15
CA THR A 34 -4.64 3.00 -12.93
C THR A 34 -5.66 1.87 -13.11
N GLU A 35 -6.81 1.98 -12.45
CA GLU A 35 -7.90 1.01 -12.51
C GLU A 35 -8.44 0.89 -13.94
N ALA A 36 -8.63 2.02 -14.61
CA ALA A 36 -9.10 2.06 -15.99
C ALA A 36 -8.12 1.40 -16.96
N ASP A 37 -6.82 1.69 -16.82
CA ASP A 37 -5.76 1.12 -17.66
C ASP A 37 -5.64 -0.40 -17.42
N VAL A 38 -5.76 -0.88 -16.18
CA VAL A 38 -5.78 -2.31 -15.84
C VAL A 38 -6.99 -3.00 -16.47
N MET A 39 -8.20 -2.46 -16.29
CA MET A 39 -9.43 -3.02 -16.87
C MET A 39 -9.35 -3.07 -18.41
N ALA A 40 -8.85 -2.01 -19.05
CA ALA A 40 -8.67 -1.96 -20.49
C ALA A 40 -7.64 -2.98 -20.98
N ALA A 41 -6.53 -3.16 -20.25
CA ALA A 41 -5.50 -4.15 -20.58
C ALA A 41 -6.03 -5.58 -20.48
N LEU A 42 -6.77 -5.91 -19.42
CA LEU A 42 -7.41 -7.22 -19.25
C LEU A 42 -8.37 -7.54 -20.39
N GLY A 43 -9.18 -6.57 -20.80
CA GLY A 43 -10.08 -6.70 -21.96
C GLY A 43 -9.32 -6.93 -23.28
N LYS A 44 -8.25 -6.17 -23.54
CA LYS A 44 -7.39 -6.36 -24.73
C LYS A 44 -6.73 -7.74 -24.77
N LEU A 45 -6.42 -8.32 -23.60
CA LEU A 45 -5.87 -9.68 -23.48
C LEU A 45 -6.94 -10.77 -23.60
N GLY A 46 -8.22 -10.41 -23.67
CA GLY A 46 -9.34 -11.33 -23.85
C GLY A 46 -9.81 -12.01 -22.56
N HIS A 47 -9.47 -11.45 -21.40
CA HIS A 47 -10.00 -11.87 -20.10
C HIS A 47 -11.37 -11.25 -19.82
N THR A 48 -12.18 -11.92 -19.01
CA THR A 48 -13.43 -11.35 -18.49
C THR A 48 -13.10 -10.67 -17.17
N ALA A 49 -13.34 -9.37 -17.07
CA ALA A 49 -13.03 -8.60 -15.88
C ALA A 49 -14.29 -7.96 -15.28
N GLU A 50 -14.43 -8.08 -13.97
CA GLU A 50 -15.35 -7.27 -13.16
C GLU A 50 -14.53 -6.49 -12.14
N HIS A 51 -15.13 -5.46 -11.55
CA HIS A 51 -14.51 -4.65 -10.51
C HIS A 51 -15.31 -4.70 -9.21
N LEU A 52 -14.62 -4.45 -8.10
CA LEU A 52 -15.23 -4.13 -6.82
C LEU A 52 -14.34 -3.13 -6.06
N ALA A 53 -14.97 -2.06 -5.59
CA ALA A 53 -14.35 -1.07 -4.73
C ALA A 53 -14.61 -1.44 -3.26
N ILE A 54 -13.59 -1.43 -2.42
CA ILE A 54 -13.71 -1.69 -0.99
C ILE A 54 -13.35 -0.44 -0.21
N TYR A 55 -14.19 -0.06 0.76
CA TYR A 55 -13.88 1.02 1.68
C TYR A 55 -13.85 0.54 3.13
N ASP A 56 -14.97 -0.02 3.61
CA ASP A 56 -15.16 -0.33 5.03
C ASP A 56 -15.86 -1.66 5.33
N ASP A 57 -16.26 -2.40 4.30
CA ASP A 57 -16.96 -3.67 4.40
C ASP A 57 -16.27 -4.76 3.56
N VAL A 58 -15.71 -5.75 4.24
CA VAL A 58 -15.06 -6.91 3.61
C VAL A 58 -16.08 -7.97 3.15
N ASP A 59 -17.33 -7.92 3.62
CA ASP A 59 -18.36 -8.87 3.20
C ASP A 59 -18.70 -8.70 1.70
N LEU A 60 -18.54 -7.48 1.16
CA LEU A 60 -18.65 -7.22 -0.27
C LEU A 60 -17.71 -8.09 -1.10
N VAL A 61 -16.51 -8.39 -0.59
CA VAL A 61 -15.57 -9.29 -1.27
C VAL A 61 -16.15 -10.69 -1.31
N ARG A 62 -16.60 -11.21 -0.16
CA ARG A 62 -17.22 -12.55 -0.09
C ARG A 62 -18.41 -12.65 -1.04
N GLN A 63 -19.32 -11.69 -1.02
CA GLN A 63 -20.48 -11.65 -1.92
C GLN A 63 -20.06 -11.65 -3.40
N LYS A 64 -19.04 -10.86 -3.76
CA LYS A 64 -18.56 -10.80 -5.15
C LYS A 64 -17.86 -12.08 -5.58
N LEU A 65 -17.15 -12.75 -4.67
CA LEU A 65 -16.57 -14.07 -4.91
C LEU A 65 -17.64 -15.12 -5.19
N GLU A 66 -18.76 -15.10 -4.46
CA GLU A 66 -19.90 -16.01 -4.68
C GLU A 66 -20.62 -15.73 -6.00
N ALA A 67 -20.88 -14.45 -6.32
CA ALA A 67 -21.63 -14.06 -7.52
C ALA A 67 -20.80 -14.18 -8.81
N PHE A 68 -19.53 -13.76 -8.78
CA PHE A 68 -18.67 -13.72 -9.95
C PHE A 68 -17.73 -14.92 -10.06
N ALA A 69 -17.37 -15.62 -8.97
CA ALA A 69 -16.44 -16.76 -8.97
C ALA A 69 -15.18 -16.51 -9.84
N PRO A 70 -14.33 -15.51 -9.48
CA PRO A 70 -13.13 -15.19 -10.24
C PRO A 70 -12.07 -16.31 -10.16
N ASP A 71 -11.28 -16.48 -11.22
CA ASP A 71 -10.07 -17.32 -11.20
C ASP A 71 -8.94 -16.67 -10.39
N ILE A 72 -8.90 -15.32 -10.35
CA ILE A 72 -7.83 -14.53 -9.72
C ILE A 72 -8.32 -13.13 -9.37
N LEU A 73 -7.79 -12.57 -8.28
CA LEU A 73 -7.94 -11.17 -7.91
C LEU A 73 -6.78 -10.34 -8.46
N PHE A 74 -7.08 -9.26 -9.18
CA PHE A 74 -6.10 -8.22 -9.45
C PHE A 74 -6.19 -7.19 -8.32
N ASN A 75 -5.27 -7.27 -7.36
CA ASN A 75 -5.30 -6.45 -6.15
C ASN A 75 -4.65 -5.07 -6.36
N LEU A 76 -5.45 -4.02 -6.24
CA LEU A 76 -5.06 -2.60 -6.23
C LEU A 76 -5.48 -1.92 -4.91
N VAL A 77 -5.82 -2.68 -3.86
CA VAL A 77 -6.22 -2.13 -2.56
C VAL A 77 -4.97 -1.65 -1.82
N GLU A 78 -4.92 -0.37 -1.45
CA GLU A 78 -3.81 0.21 -0.69
C GLU A 78 -4.24 0.58 0.75
N GLN A 79 -5.55 0.59 1.05
CA GLN A 79 -6.07 0.97 2.35
C GLN A 79 -7.43 0.36 2.71
N PHE A 80 -7.81 0.47 3.98
CA PHE A 80 -9.17 0.14 4.43
C PHE A 80 -9.61 1.15 5.50
N LYS A 81 -10.81 1.72 5.36
CA LYS A 81 -11.32 2.82 6.22
C LYS A 81 -10.34 4.00 6.30
N ASN A 82 -9.74 4.39 5.18
CA ASN A 82 -8.67 5.41 5.09
C ASN A 82 -7.45 5.10 5.97
N LYS A 83 -7.13 3.81 6.17
CA LYS A 83 -5.93 3.37 6.91
C LYS A 83 -5.01 2.58 5.98
N PRO A 84 -3.92 3.19 5.48
CA PRO A 84 -2.97 2.56 4.55
C PRO A 84 -2.21 1.34 5.09
N GLY A 85 -2.29 1.06 6.39
CA GLY A 85 -1.66 -0.12 7.01
C GLY A 85 -2.56 -1.35 7.09
N PHE A 86 -3.79 -1.27 6.58
CA PHE A 86 -4.76 -2.37 6.64
C PHE A 86 -4.85 -3.19 5.35
N ASP A 87 -4.15 -2.79 4.30
CA ASP A 87 -4.02 -3.57 3.06
C ASP A 87 -3.43 -4.97 3.32
N GLN A 88 -2.44 -5.09 4.21
CA GLN A 88 -1.91 -6.38 4.66
C GLN A 88 -3.00 -7.28 5.27
N ASN A 89 -3.99 -6.70 5.96
CA ASN A 89 -5.10 -7.45 6.56
C ASN A 89 -6.10 -7.92 5.51
N ILE A 90 -6.35 -7.09 4.49
CA ILE A 90 -7.18 -7.46 3.33
C ILE A 90 -6.53 -8.62 2.57
N VAL A 91 -5.22 -8.57 2.36
CA VAL A 91 -4.50 -9.67 1.70
C VAL A 91 -4.46 -10.93 2.58
N SER A 92 -4.31 -10.81 3.91
CA SER A 92 -4.48 -11.96 4.82
C SER A 92 -5.86 -12.60 4.69
N PHE A 93 -6.90 -11.80 4.50
CA PHE A 93 -8.24 -12.33 4.25
C PHE A 93 -8.29 -13.12 2.93
N PHE A 94 -7.66 -12.64 1.85
CA PHE A 94 -7.57 -13.40 0.59
C PHE A 94 -6.81 -14.72 0.75
N GLU A 95 -5.69 -14.70 1.48
CA GLU A 95 -4.89 -15.89 1.80
C GLU A 95 -5.72 -16.94 2.57
N MET A 96 -6.53 -16.50 3.55
CA MET A 96 -7.43 -17.38 4.29
C MET A 96 -8.54 -18.00 3.43
N GLN A 97 -8.93 -17.34 2.35
CA GLN A 97 -9.90 -17.87 1.38
C GLN A 97 -9.22 -18.71 0.27
N GLU A 98 -7.91 -18.93 0.35
CA GLU A 98 -7.10 -19.62 -0.66
C GLU A 98 -7.24 -19.02 -2.07
N LEU A 99 -7.49 -17.72 -2.15
CA LEU A 99 -7.71 -17.03 -3.41
C LEU A 99 -6.37 -16.71 -4.09
N PRO A 100 -6.21 -17.01 -5.38
CA PRO A 100 -5.11 -16.46 -6.15
C PRO A 100 -5.27 -14.94 -6.27
N PHE A 101 -4.22 -14.17 -5.97
CA PHE A 101 -4.20 -12.72 -6.16
C PHE A 101 -2.84 -12.23 -6.64
N THR A 102 -2.83 -11.07 -7.31
CA THR A 102 -1.60 -10.40 -7.75
C THR A 102 -0.93 -9.63 -6.62
N GLY A 103 0.40 -9.55 -6.63
CA GLY A 103 1.17 -8.72 -5.70
C GLY A 103 1.84 -9.53 -4.58
N CYS A 104 2.18 -8.85 -3.49
CA CYS A 104 2.80 -9.48 -2.33
C CYS A 104 1.73 -10.04 -1.38
N GLY A 105 2.03 -11.18 -0.75
CA GLY A 105 1.25 -11.68 0.38
C GLY A 105 1.36 -10.79 1.62
N SER A 106 0.57 -11.10 2.65
CA SER A 106 0.44 -10.31 3.88
C SER A 106 1.78 -10.08 4.57
N THR A 107 2.60 -11.13 4.67
CA THR A 107 3.95 -11.05 5.25
C THR A 107 4.84 -10.09 4.47
N GLY A 108 4.82 -10.17 3.13
CA GLY A 108 5.61 -9.29 2.27
C GLY A 108 5.22 -7.82 2.48
N LEU A 109 3.93 -7.52 2.51
CA LEU A 109 3.42 -6.18 2.80
C LEU A 109 3.87 -5.68 4.17
N THR A 110 3.68 -6.46 5.24
CA THR A 110 4.11 -6.07 6.59
C THR A 110 5.60 -5.76 6.67
N LEU A 111 6.45 -6.58 6.03
CA LEU A 111 7.90 -6.40 6.05
C LEU A 111 8.35 -5.19 5.23
N CYS A 112 7.69 -4.92 4.09
CA CYS A 112 8.07 -3.84 3.17
C CYS A 112 7.52 -2.48 3.60
N LYS A 113 6.32 -2.40 4.21
CA LYS A 113 5.73 -1.12 4.64
C LYS A 113 6.50 -0.47 5.78
N HIS A 114 7.15 -1.26 6.63
CA HIS A 114 7.94 -0.72 7.72
C HIS A 114 9.41 -0.56 7.33
N LYS A 115 9.81 0.63 6.86
CA LYS A 115 11.18 0.91 6.37
C LYS A 115 12.29 0.50 7.35
N GLY A 116 12.06 0.63 8.66
CA GLY A 116 12.99 0.17 9.68
C GLY A 116 13.17 -1.35 9.74
N ILE A 117 12.12 -2.14 9.55
CA ILE A 117 12.17 -3.61 9.54
C ILE A 117 12.81 -4.07 8.23
N SER A 118 12.36 -3.54 7.08
CA SER A 118 12.92 -3.91 5.77
C SER A 118 14.43 -3.67 5.73
N LYS A 119 14.90 -2.51 6.23
CA LYS A 119 16.35 -2.24 6.31
C LYS A 119 17.12 -3.20 7.22
N LYS A 120 16.54 -3.62 8.35
CA LYS A 120 17.18 -4.63 9.22
C LYS A 120 17.33 -5.97 8.49
N ILE A 121 16.30 -6.41 7.78
CA ILE A 121 16.32 -7.66 7.02
C ILE A 121 17.33 -7.58 5.87
N LEU A 122 17.29 -6.51 5.08
CA LEU A 122 18.25 -6.28 3.99
C LEU A 122 19.68 -6.28 4.51
N HIS A 123 19.95 -5.56 5.60
CA HIS A 123 21.27 -5.53 6.23
C HIS A 123 21.73 -6.91 6.72
N TYR A 124 20.83 -7.68 7.35
CA TYR A 124 21.12 -9.05 7.78
C TYR A 124 21.56 -9.95 6.62
N HIS A 125 20.98 -9.77 5.42
CA HIS A 125 21.36 -10.48 4.20
C HIS A 125 22.53 -9.84 3.42
N GLY A 126 23.25 -8.88 4.01
CA GLY A 126 24.40 -8.22 3.36
C GLY A 126 24.03 -7.24 2.25
N ILE A 127 22.75 -6.89 2.11
CA ILE A 127 22.31 -5.87 1.15
C ILE A 127 22.54 -4.49 1.77
N HIS A 128 23.25 -3.64 1.03
CA HIS A 128 23.61 -2.31 1.49
C HIS A 128 22.36 -1.44 1.67
N VAL A 129 22.22 -0.85 2.86
CA VAL A 129 21.18 0.11 3.20
C VAL A 129 21.79 1.32 3.90
N PRO A 130 21.19 2.52 3.80
CA PRO A 130 21.68 3.68 4.55
C PRO A 130 21.62 3.41 6.05
N ASN A 131 22.67 3.80 6.77
CA ASN A 131 22.65 3.89 8.24
C ASN A 131 21.40 4.65 8.69
N PHE A 132 20.70 4.12 9.68
CA PHE A 132 19.41 4.66 10.07
C PHE A 132 19.15 4.50 11.56
N LEU A 133 18.18 5.26 12.04
CA LEU A 133 17.61 5.19 13.36
C LEU A 133 16.09 5.29 13.21
N VAL A 134 15.35 4.61 14.08
CA VAL A 134 13.90 4.79 14.23
C VAL A 134 13.67 5.45 15.59
N ILE A 135 12.99 6.60 15.60
CA ILE A 135 12.60 7.31 16.82
C ILE A 135 11.07 7.19 16.96
N PRO A 136 10.58 6.37 17.92
CA PRO A 136 9.15 6.26 18.18
C PRO A 136 8.55 7.58 18.71
N ARG A 137 7.25 7.81 18.44
CA ARG A 137 6.50 8.92 19.06
C ARG A 137 6.58 8.80 20.60
N GLY A 138 6.71 9.93 21.28
CA GLY A 138 6.80 10.01 22.74
C GLY A 138 8.16 9.62 23.34
N GLN A 139 9.15 9.28 22.52
CA GLN A 139 10.53 9.02 22.96
C GLN A 139 11.41 10.27 22.79
N ARG A 140 12.50 10.33 23.55
CA ARG A 140 13.47 11.43 23.45
C ARG A 140 14.05 11.49 22.03
N ILE A 141 13.94 12.66 21.39
CA ILE A 141 14.55 12.92 20.10
C ILE A 141 16.06 13.16 20.29
N GLY A 142 16.87 12.20 19.87
CA GLY A 142 18.32 12.26 19.97
C GLY A 142 19.01 11.60 18.79
N ARG A 143 19.96 12.30 18.18
CA ARG A 143 20.78 11.78 17.08
C ARG A 143 22.03 11.09 17.64
N PRO A 144 22.29 9.81 17.29
CA PRO A 144 23.52 9.14 17.65
C PRO A 144 24.69 9.73 16.86
N ARG A 145 25.87 9.81 17.49
CA ARG A 145 27.07 10.43 16.89
C ARG A 145 27.52 9.75 15.58
N GLN A 146 27.19 8.48 15.36
CA GLN A 146 27.52 7.76 14.13
C GLN A 146 26.67 8.22 12.93
N LEU A 147 25.48 8.78 13.18
CA LEU A 147 24.63 9.31 12.11
C LEU A 147 25.07 10.75 11.79
N LYS A 148 25.81 10.91 10.69
CA LYS A 148 26.38 12.18 10.24
C LYS A 148 25.41 12.93 9.34
N PHE A 149 25.47 14.25 9.36
CA PHE A 149 24.75 15.11 8.44
C PHE A 149 25.38 15.07 7.03
N PRO A 150 24.58 15.31 5.97
CA PRO A 150 23.14 15.52 6.00
C PRO A 150 22.34 14.23 6.25
N ILE A 151 21.15 14.34 6.85
CA ILE A 151 20.26 13.22 7.18
C ILE A 151 18.90 13.43 6.51
N LEU A 152 18.32 12.35 5.99
CA LEU A 152 16.94 12.35 5.52
C LEU A 152 16.01 11.82 6.60
N VAL A 153 15.13 12.67 7.13
CA VAL A 153 14.07 12.32 8.10
C VAL A 153 12.78 12.02 7.36
N LYS A 154 12.17 10.85 7.59
CA LYS A 154 10.90 10.49 6.96
C LYS A 154 10.04 9.59 7.85
N PRO A 155 8.70 9.59 7.67
CA PRO A 155 7.85 8.67 8.38
C PRO A 155 8.19 7.21 8.07
N VAL A 156 8.09 6.37 9.10
CA VAL A 156 8.56 4.98 9.01
C VAL A 156 7.63 4.09 8.18
N ARG A 157 6.32 4.38 8.17
CA ARG A 157 5.28 3.58 7.49
C ARG A 157 4.55 4.28 6.33
N GLU A 158 4.80 5.57 6.09
CA GLU A 158 4.13 6.30 5.00
C GLU A 158 4.70 5.98 3.61
N GLU A 159 3.87 6.02 2.58
CA GLU A 159 4.24 5.73 1.19
C GLU A 159 4.14 6.99 0.32
N ALA A 160 4.39 6.87 -0.99
CA ALA A 160 4.28 7.97 -1.95
C ALA A 160 5.07 9.26 -1.60
N SER A 161 6.16 9.12 -0.82
CA SER A 161 6.92 10.25 -0.24
C SER A 161 6.08 11.18 0.64
N TYR A 162 4.94 10.72 1.15
CA TYR A 162 4.13 11.45 2.11
C TYR A 162 4.94 11.74 3.39
N GLY A 163 4.83 12.97 3.88
CA GLY A 163 5.65 13.45 4.99
C GLY A 163 7.14 13.62 4.64
N ILE A 164 7.54 13.64 3.37
CA ILE A 164 8.88 14.04 2.91
C ILE A 164 8.77 15.39 2.19
N SER A 165 9.69 16.30 2.49
CA SER A 165 9.81 17.64 1.89
C SER A 165 11.28 18.08 1.92
N GLN A 166 11.60 19.28 1.43
CA GLN A 166 12.96 19.83 1.56
C GLN A 166 13.43 19.91 3.03
N ALA A 167 12.52 20.23 3.96
CA ALA A 167 12.80 20.21 5.40
C ALA A 167 13.11 18.81 5.95
N SER A 168 12.90 17.74 5.17
CA SER A 168 13.31 16.38 5.51
C SER A 168 14.80 16.15 5.34
N PHE A 169 15.47 16.97 4.54
CA PHE A 169 16.92 16.97 4.40
C PHE A 169 17.49 17.93 5.45
N VAL A 170 18.02 17.36 6.53
CA VAL A 170 18.48 18.13 7.69
C VAL A 170 20.01 18.09 7.76
N GLU A 171 20.60 19.23 8.10
CA GLU A 171 22.04 19.45 8.08
C GLU A 171 22.61 19.75 9.48
N ASN A 172 21.73 19.97 10.47
CA ASN A 172 22.11 20.21 11.86
C ASN A 172 21.10 19.61 12.86
N ASP A 173 21.47 19.63 14.15
CA ASP A 173 20.68 19.01 15.22
C ASP A 173 19.36 19.73 15.52
N GLU A 174 19.25 21.02 15.20
CA GLU A 174 18.02 21.79 15.35
C GLU A 174 16.99 21.34 14.31
N GLN A 175 17.35 21.39 13.03
CA GLN A 175 16.53 20.90 11.91
C GLN A 175 16.12 19.44 12.10
N PHE A 176 17.04 18.59 12.59
CA PHE A 176 16.74 17.19 12.91
C PHE A 176 15.62 17.05 13.95
N ARG A 177 15.67 17.84 15.04
CA ARG A 177 14.64 17.79 16.09
C ARG A 177 13.30 18.33 15.61
N GLU A 178 13.33 19.48 14.95
CA GLU A 178 12.13 20.13 14.41
C GLU A 178 11.40 19.21 13.43
N ARG A 179 12.16 18.59 12.50
CA ARG A 179 11.54 17.74 11.49
C ARG A 179 10.92 16.48 12.09
N ILE A 180 11.54 15.90 13.11
CA ILE A 180 10.98 14.73 13.81
C ILE A 180 9.74 15.12 14.60
N ALA A 181 9.77 16.25 15.31
CA ALA A 181 8.61 16.76 16.04
C ALA A 181 7.42 16.95 15.10
N PHE A 182 7.63 17.60 13.95
CA PHE A 182 6.60 17.77 12.92
C PHE A 182 6.00 16.43 12.43
N ILE A 183 6.83 15.39 12.21
CA ILE A 183 6.35 14.06 11.79
C ILE A 183 5.62 13.33 12.94
N HIS A 184 5.89 13.71 14.19
CA HIS A 184 5.31 13.10 15.38
C HIS A 184 4.00 13.74 15.82
N GLU A 185 3.66 14.92 15.31
CA GLU A 185 2.31 15.48 15.32
C GLU A 185 1.38 14.62 14.44
#